data_AF-A0A7V9ZUX7-F1
#
_entry.id   AF-A0A7V9ZUX7-F1
#
_cell.length_a   1.000
_cell.length_b   1.000
_cell.length_c   1.000
_cell.angle_alpha   90.00
_cell.angle_beta   90.00
_cell.angle_gamma   90.00
#
_symmetry.space_group_name_H-M   'P 1'
#
loop_
_entity.id
_entity.type
_entity.pdbx_description
1 polymer ?
#
loop_
_entity_poly.entity_id
_entity_poly.type
_entity_poly.pdbx_seq_one_letter_code
_entity_poly.pdbx_strand_id
1 'polypeptide(L)'
;MLKQISLAAILLVSAFGFSVFAQEKTIVTDAKAKTMLLGKHKLSLQWISWDYFGRANVSNKNGVLYLKGEQKARNGNDYVKIDGVITSIDAKEFKFDGKIVMQISHIADGKPCERTGEMTFRITGKRKYWRLQEMDNPCDGVTDYVDIYFR
;
A
#
# COMPACT_ATOMS: atom_id res chain seq x y z
N MET A 1 -32.41 45.36 -45.30
CA MET A 1 -32.61 45.35 -43.83
C MET A 1 -32.92 43.92 -43.40
N LEU A 2 -32.01 43.22 -42.73
CA LEU A 2 -32.34 42.18 -41.75
C LEU A 2 -31.13 41.98 -40.83
N LYS A 3 -31.44 41.82 -39.54
CA LYS A 3 -30.60 42.13 -38.37
C LYS A 3 -29.51 41.09 -38.09
N GLN A 4 -28.37 41.59 -37.60
CA GLN A 4 -27.35 40.84 -36.87
C GLN A 4 -27.97 40.11 -35.68
N ILE A 5 -27.59 38.84 -35.49
CA ILE A 5 -27.78 38.12 -34.22
C ILE A 5 -26.40 37.64 -33.80
N SER A 6 -25.79 38.37 -32.88
CA SER A 6 -24.55 37.98 -32.22
C SER A 6 -24.85 36.93 -31.17
N LEU A 7 -24.41 35.70 -31.39
CA LEU A 7 -24.38 34.65 -30.36
C LEU A 7 -23.13 34.88 -29.49
N ALA A 8 -23.31 35.46 -28.31
CA ALA A 8 -22.28 35.48 -27.28
C ALA A 8 -22.27 34.11 -26.58
N ALA A 9 -21.30 33.27 -26.93
CA ALA A 9 -21.03 32.02 -26.22
C ALA A 9 -20.35 32.34 -24.87
N ILE A 10 -21.09 32.19 -23.77
CA ILE A 10 -20.54 32.28 -22.41
C ILE A 10 -19.77 30.98 -22.13
N LEU A 11 -18.45 31.06 -22.21
CA LEU A 11 -17.52 30.03 -21.75
C LEU A 11 -17.54 30.01 -20.21
N LEU A 12 -18.32 29.11 -19.62
CA LEU A 12 -18.20 28.72 -18.22
C LEU A 12 -16.97 27.83 -18.07
N VAL A 13 -15.80 28.44 -17.82
CA VAL A 13 -14.60 27.71 -17.41
C VAL A 13 -14.75 27.35 -15.94
N SER A 14 -15.24 26.13 -15.67
CA SER A 14 -15.19 25.53 -14.35
C SER A 14 -13.73 25.20 -14.01
N ALA A 15 -13.08 26.11 -13.30
CA ALA A 15 -11.78 25.86 -12.68
C ALA A 15 -11.97 24.82 -11.56
N PHE A 16 -11.86 23.53 -11.90
CA PHE A 16 -11.61 22.48 -10.91
C PHE A 16 -10.23 22.74 -10.31
N GLY A 17 -10.20 23.47 -9.19
CA GLY A 17 -9.01 23.62 -8.38
C GLY A 17 -8.63 22.25 -7.82
N PHE A 18 -7.58 21.64 -8.38
CA PHE A 18 -6.91 20.51 -7.74
C PHE A 18 -6.31 21.02 -6.43
N SER A 19 -6.98 20.75 -5.32
CA SER A 19 -6.39 20.97 -4.00
C SER A 19 -5.25 19.98 -3.83
N VAL A 20 -4.02 20.47 -3.97
CA VAL A 20 -2.82 19.73 -3.58
C VAL A 20 -2.75 19.77 -2.05
N PHE A 21 -3.46 18.87 -1.39
CA PHE A 21 -3.24 18.66 0.04
C PHE A 21 -1.83 18.12 0.23
N ALA A 22 -1.00 18.85 0.96
CA ALA A 22 0.32 18.36 1.35
C ALA A 22 0.12 17.16 2.28
N GLN A 23 0.66 16.00 1.90
CA GLN A 23 0.61 14.81 2.75
C GLN A 23 1.32 15.09 4.08
N GLU A 24 0.66 14.80 5.20
CA GLU A 24 1.27 14.95 6.53
C GLU A 24 2.52 14.06 6.67
N LYS A 25 3.52 14.57 7.41
CA LYS A 25 4.76 13.83 7.67
C LYS A 25 4.48 12.59 8.50
N THR A 26 5.22 11.52 8.23
CA THR A 26 5.18 10.30 9.05
C THR A 26 5.57 10.62 10.49
N ILE A 27 4.71 10.23 11.45
CA ILE A 27 4.99 10.35 12.87
C ILE A 27 6.00 9.27 13.27
N VAL A 28 7.09 9.64 13.93
CA VAL A 28 8.14 8.68 14.30
C VAL A 28 8.45 8.80 15.78
N THR A 29 8.15 7.76 16.55
CA THR A 29 8.49 7.67 17.97
C THR A 29 9.74 6.82 18.22
N ASP A 30 10.17 6.02 17.24
CA ASP A 30 11.42 5.25 17.29
C ASP A 30 12.27 5.45 16.02
N ALA A 31 13.39 6.17 16.18
CA ALA A 31 14.30 6.47 15.08
C ALA A 31 15.06 5.24 14.54
N LYS A 32 15.30 4.24 15.39
CA LYS A 32 15.98 2.99 14.99
C LYS A 32 15.05 2.13 14.14
N ALA A 33 13.78 2.02 14.53
CA ALA A 33 12.75 1.34 13.75
C ALA A 33 12.56 2.01 12.38
N LYS A 34 12.48 3.35 12.34
CA LYS A 34 12.48 4.12 11.08
C LYS A 34 13.69 3.77 10.22
N THR A 35 14.88 3.74 10.82
CA THR A 35 16.11 3.43 10.10
C THR A 35 16.06 2.03 9.53
N MET A 36 15.61 1.02 10.29
CA MET A 36 15.43 -0.36 9.85
C MET A 36 14.44 -0.46 8.69
N LEU A 37 13.32 0.27 8.75
CA LEU A 37 12.22 0.24 7.78
C LEU A 37 12.55 0.94 6.46
N LEU A 38 13.49 1.89 6.41
CA LEU A 38 13.88 2.56 5.17
C LEU A 38 14.63 1.62 4.21
N GLY A 39 14.31 1.68 2.91
CA GLY A 39 15.00 0.92 1.87
C GLY A 39 14.29 -0.37 1.46
N LYS A 40 15.04 -1.34 0.93
CA LYS A 40 14.51 -2.56 0.30
C LYS A 40 14.31 -3.67 1.31
N HIS A 41 13.18 -4.35 1.24
CA HIS A 41 12.78 -5.48 2.08
C HIS A 41 12.31 -6.65 1.22
N LYS A 42 12.44 -7.87 1.76
CA LYS A 42 11.70 -9.01 1.20
C LYS A 42 10.22 -8.87 1.57
N LEU A 43 9.35 -9.25 0.65
CA LEU A 43 7.90 -9.28 0.83
C LEU A 43 7.40 -10.71 0.57
N SER A 44 6.54 -11.24 1.43
CA SER A 44 5.82 -12.49 1.16
C SER A 44 4.33 -12.38 1.43
N LEU A 45 3.55 -13.16 0.67
CA LEU A 45 2.23 -13.66 0.98
C LEU A 45 2.32 -15.19 1.03
N GLN A 46 1.79 -15.85 2.08
CA GLN A 46 2.01 -17.29 2.26
C GLN A 46 1.51 -18.15 1.11
N TRP A 47 0.43 -17.71 0.45
CA TRP A 47 -0.20 -18.44 -0.64
C TRP A 47 0.67 -18.49 -1.90
N ILE A 48 1.68 -17.61 -2.01
CA ILE A 48 2.58 -17.55 -3.17
C ILE A 48 3.81 -18.42 -2.94
N SER A 49 4.55 -18.18 -1.85
CA SER A 49 5.76 -18.96 -1.51
C SER A 49 6.35 -18.56 -0.16
N TRP A 50 7.02 -19.51 0.49
CA TRP A 50 7.96 -19.28 1.59
C TRP A 50 9.44 -19.37 1.17
N ASP A 51 9.72 -19.85 -0.04
CA ASP A 51 11.08 -20.12 -0.53
C ASP A 51 11.63 -19.00 -1.40
N TYR A 52 10.75 -18.23 -2.04
CA TYR A 52 11.11 -17.04 -2.80
C TYR A 52 10.23 -15.85 -2.44
N PHE A 53 10.84 -14.68 -2.47
CA PHE A 53 10.23 -13.45 -1.99
C PHE A 53 10.06 -12.45 -3.11
N GLY A 54 9.04 -11.61 -2.94
CA GLY A 54 8.92 -10.35 -3.64
C GLY A 54 9.83 -9.30 -3.02
N ARG A 55 9.63 -8.06 -3.43
CA ARG A 55 10.37 -6.91 -2.92
C ARG A 55 9.40 -5.82 -2.53
N ALA A 56 9.63 -5.24 -1.35
CA ALA A 56 9.04 -3.98 -0.93
C ALA A 56 10.16 -2.94 -0.79
N ASN A 57 9.84 -1.67 -1.02
CA ASN A 57 10.76 -0.57 -0.81
C ASN A 57 10.06 0.56 -0.08
N VAL A 58 10.68 1.04 1.00
CA VAL A 58 10.26 2.23 1.72
C VAL A 58 11.15 3.40 1.33
N SER A 59 10.56 4.47 0.83
CA SER A 59 11.26 5.70 0.43
C SER A 59 10.80 6.89 1.24
N ASN A 60 11.70 7.84 1.52
CA ASN A 60 11.37 9.09 2.20
C ASN A 60 11.31 10.23 1.18
N LYS A 61 10.19 10.93 1.12
CA LYS A 61 10.05 12.18 0.36
C LYS A 61 9.56 13.25 1.31
N ASN A 62 10.43 14.21 1.64
CA ASN A 62 10.11 15.37 2.49
C ASN A 62 9.51 15.03 3.87
N GLY A 63 9.87 13.88 4.44
CA GLY A 63 9.38 13.42 5.74
C GLY A 63 8.16 12.50 5.67
N VAL A 64 7.63 12.23 4.47
CA VAL A 64 6.60 11.23 4.22
C VAL A 64 7.27 9.95 3.74
N LEU A 65 6.96 8.84 4.41
CA LEU A 65 7.45 7.53 4.02
C LEU A 65 6.45 6.80 3.13
N TYR A 66 6.88 6.37 1.95
CA TYR A 66 6.07 5.64 0.98
C TYR A 66 6.52 4.19 0.94
N LEU A 67 5.57 3.26 1.02
CA LEU A 67 5.80 1.82 0.92
C LEU A 67 5.20 1.33 -0.40
N LYS A 68 6.03 0.74 -1.24
CA LYS A 68 5.60 0.09 -2.49
C LYS A 68 6.27 -1.26 -2.63
N GLY A 69 5.53 -2.29 -3.02
CA GLY A 69 6.08 -3.63 -3.15
C GLY A 69 5.21 -4.59 -3.95
N GLU A 70 5.83 -5.68 -4.39
CA GLU A 70 5.16 -6.75 -5.12
C GLU A 70 5.87 -8.10 -4.91
N GLN A 71 5.09 -9.17 -4.79
CA GLN A 71 5.51 -10.55 -5.00
C GLN A 71 4.61 -11.16 -6.08
N LYS A 72 5.21 -11.85 -7.05
CA LYS A 72 4.49 -12.66 -8.03
C LYS A 72 4.88 -14.12 -7.90
N ALA A 73 3.95 -15.02 -8.19
CA ALA A 73 4.29 -16.41 -8.39
C ALA A 73 5.22 -16.58 -9.60
N ARG A 74 6.08 -17.60 -9.56
CA ARG A 74 6.93 -17.94 -10.70
C ARG A 74 6.13 -18.54 -11.86
N ASN A 75 5.04 -19.22 -11.52
CA ASN A 75 4.10 -19.84 -12.45
C ASN A 75 2.69 -19.35 -12.13
N GLY A 76 1.84 -19.20 -13.14
CA GLY A 76 0.47 -18.68 -12.97
C GLY A 76 0.43 -17.16 -12.85
N ASN A 77 -0.68 -16.64 -12.33
CA ASN A 77 -0.97 -15.21 -12.24
C ASN A 77 -1.12 -14.72 -10.79
N ASP A 78 -0.71 -15.52 -9.81
CA ASP A 78 -0.84 -15.18 -8.40
C ASP A 78 0.12 -14.05 -8.01
N TYR A 79 -0.37 -13.06 -7.26
CA TYR A 79 0.43 -11.93 -6.81
C TYR A 79 -0.10 -11.28 -5.53
N VAL A 80 0.77 -10.51 -4.87
CA VAL A 80 0.41 -9.47 -3.91
C VAL A 80 1.13 -8.18 -4.29
N LYS A 81 0.43 -7.06 -4.21
CA LYS A 81 0.94 -5.70 -4.41
C LYS A 81 0.56 -4.86 -3.20
N ILE A 82 1.48 -3.99 -2.79
CA ILE A 82 1.27 -3.01 -1.72
C ILE A 82 1.73 -1.64 -2.21
N ASP A 83 0.91 -0.60 -2.01
CA ASP A 83 1.22 0.78 -2.39
C ASP A 83 0.50 1.77 -1.45
N GLY A 84 1.25 2.65 -0.80
CA GLY A 84 0.71 3.64 0.13
C GLY A 84 1.77 4.38 0.94
N VAL A 85 1.33 4.99 2.04
CA VAL A 85 2.16 5.77 2.95
C VAL A 85 2.21 5.14 4.34
N ILE A 86 3.35 5.28 5.02
CA ILE A 86 3.47 4.93 6.42
C ILE A 86 3.12 6.19 7.22
N THR A 87 2.06 6.12 8.03
CA THR A 87 1.53 7.26 8.80
C THR A 87 2.22 7.40 10.15
N SER A 88 2.57 6.27 10.79
CA SER A 88 3.35 6.28 12.03
C SER A 88 4.30 5.09 12.17
N ILE A 89 5.38 5.26 12.93
CA ILE A 89 6.36 4.22 13.27
C ILE A 89 6.66 4.26 14.77
N ASP A 90 6.55 3.11 15.42
CA ASP A 90 7.10 2.85 16.75
C ASP A 90 8.12 1.71 16.74
N ALA A 91 8.55 1.27 17.93
CA ALA A 91 9.59 0.25 18.09
C ALA A 91 9.21 -1.14 17.53
N LYS A 92 7.92 -1.48 17.46
CA LYS A 92 7.41 -2.82 17.13
C LYS A 92 6.40 -2.85 15.99
N GLU A 93 5.79 -1.74 15.64
CA GLU A 93 4.82 -1.63 14.57
C GLU A 93 4.97 -0.33 13.78
N PHE A 94 4.36 -0.33 12.60
CA PHE A 94 4.08 0.87 11.85
C PHE A 94 2.65 0.82 11.30
N LYS A 95 2.05 2.00 11.17
CA LYS A 95 0.75 2.19 10.53
C LYS A 95 0.96 2.55 9.07
N PHE A 96 0.17 1.94 8.21
CA PHE A 96 0.21 2.09 6.76
C PHE A 96 -1.18 2.47 6.28
N ASP A 97 -1.29 3.58 5.57
CA ASP A 97 -2.51 3.95 4.85
C ASP A 97 -2.28 3.81 3.35
N GLY A 98 -3.09 2.97 2.72
CA GLY A 98 -2.96 2.70 1.31
C GLY A 98 -3.69 1.44 0.90
N LYS A 99 -3.12 0.76 -0.09
CA LYS A 99 -3.76 -0.35 -0.76
C LYS A 99 -2.90 -1.61 -0.78
N ILE A 100 -3.51 -2.74 -0.46
CA ILE A 100 -2.97 -4.08 -0.70
C ILE A 100 -3.92 -4.82 -1.66
N VAL A 101 -3.42 -5.23 -2.82
CA VAL A 101 -4.18 -6.05 -3.77
C VAL A 101 -3.50 -7.41 -3.88
N MET A 102 -4.27 -8.47 -3.74
CA MET A 102 -3.79 -9.82 -4.01
C MET A 102 -4.72 -10.53 -4.98
N GLN A 103 -4.16 -11.46 -5.72
CA GLN A 103 -4.90 -12.40 -6.54
C GLN A 103 -4.26 -13.75 -6.31
N ILE A 104 -5.06 -14.72 -5.87
CA ILE A 104 -4.61 -16.09 -5.63
C ILE A 104 -5.61 -17.02 -6.29
N SER A 105 -5.13 -17.84 -7.22
CA SER A 105 -5.91 -18.70 -8.13
C SER A 105 -6.99 -19.55 -7.47
N HIS A 106 -6.81 -19.92 -6.19
CA HIS A 106 -7.71 -20.80 -5.43
C HIS A 106 -8.43 -20.10 -4.27
N ILE A 107 -8.36 -18.76 -4.17
CA ILE A 107 -8.99 -17.90 -3.17
C ILE A 107 -9.91 -16.92 -3.91
N ALA A 108 -11.11 -16.65 -3.40
CA ALA A 108 -12.09 -15.75 -4.03
C ALA A 108 -12.29 -15.97 -5.55
N ASP A 109 -12.43 -17.22 -5.99
CA ASP A 109 -12.52 -17.64 -7.40
C ASP A 109 -11.34 -17.19 -8.30
N GLY A 110 -10.17 -16.93 -7.73
CA GLY A 110 -9.02 -16.41 -8.46
C GLY A 110 -9.15 -14.94 -8.85
N LYS A 111 -10.15 -14.22 -8.34
CA LYS A 111 -10.35 -12.79 -8.60
C LYS A 111 -9.45 -11.94 -7.70
N PRO A 112 -9.00 -10.76 -8.14
CA PRO A 112 -8.30 -9.82 -7.27
C PRO A 112 -9.16 -9.43 -6.06
N CYS A 113 -8.55 -9.46 -4.88
CA CYS A 113 -9.10 -8.98 -3.63
C CYS A 113 -8.30 -7.77 -3.13
N GLU A 114 -9.00 -6.72 -2.72
CA GLU A 114 -8.42 -5.43 -2.33
C GLU A 114 -8.69 -5.13 -0.85
N ARG A 115 -7.67 -4.62 -0.15
CA ARG A 115 -7.77 -3.92 1.13
C ARG A 115 -7.31 -2.48 0.93
N THR A 116 -8.09 -1.53 1.41
CA THR A 116 -7.76 -0.10 1.33
C THR A 116 -8.04 0.58 2.67
N GLY A 117 -7.16 1.53 3.04
CA GLY A 117 -7.25 2.32 4.27
C GLY A 117 -6.09 2.07 5.22
N GLU A 118 -6.28 2.44 6.48
CA GLU A 118 -5.26 2.26 7.52
C GLU A 118 -5.16 0.80 7.97
N MET A 119 -3.93 0.29 8.01
CA MET A 119 -3.54 -1.06 8.37
C MET A 119 -2.31 -1.03 9.27
N THR A 120 -2.11 -2.11 10.03
CA THR A 120 -1.03 -2.23 11.00
C THR A 120 -0.07 -3.34 10.61
N PHE A 121 1.22 -3.04 10.56
CA PHE A 121 2.27 -4.03 10.40
C PHE A 121 3.06 -4.16 11.70
N ARG A 122 3.05 -5.34 12.33
CA ARG A 122 3.57 -5.55 13.69
C ARG A 122 4.56 -6.71 13.79
N ILE A 123 5.57 -6.54 14.66
CA ILE A 123 6.49 -7.57 15.12
C ILE A 123 5.87 -8.29 16.32
N THR A 124 5.74 -9.60 16.25
CA THR A 124 5.30 -10.43 17.38
C THR A 124 6.40 -11.39 17.81
N GLY A 125 6.62 -11.51 19.11
CA GLY A 125 7.62 -12.42 19.68
C GLY A 125 9.02 -12.16 19.16
N LYS A 126 9.68 -13.20 18.63
CA LYS A 126 11.07 -13.15 18.11
C LYS A 126 11.14 -13.03 16.58
N ARG A 127 10.02 -12.77 15.91
CA ARG A 127 9.95 -12.69 14.43
C ARG A 127 10.87 -11.59 13.89
N LYS A 128 11.42 -11.84 12.70
CA LYS A 128 12.31 -10.91 11.98
C LYS A 128 11.61 -10.28 10.77
N TYR A 129 10.33 -10.02 10.93
CA TYR A 129 9.45 -9.43 9.94
C TYR A 129 8.30 -8.71 10.64
N TRP A 130 7.74 -7.70 10.00
CA TRP A 130 6.45 -7.13 10.35
C TRP A 130 5.36 -7.84 9.57
N ARG A 131 4.30 -8.27 10.26
CA ARG A 131 3.14 -8.92 9.65
C ARG A 131 1.94 -7.97 9.67
N LEU A 132 1.22 -7.91 8.55
CA LEU A 132 -0.10 -7.27 8.49
C LEU A 132 -1.00 -7.84 9.59
N GLN A 133 -1.69 -7.00 10.37
CA GLN A 133 -2.55 -7.46 11.46
C GLN A 133 -4.00 -7.67 11.02
N GLU A 134 -4.43 -6.94 9.99
CA GLU A 134 -5.72 -7.09 9.31
C GLU A 134 -5.66 -8.31 8.37
N MET A 135 -5.35 -9.47 8.96
CA MET A 135 -5.04 -10.71 8.25
C MET A 135 -6.27 -11.36 7.62
N ASP A 136 -7.48 -11.08 8.12
CA ASP A 136 -8.69 -11.66 7.55
C ASP A 136 -8.88 -11.19 6.10
N ASN A 137 -9.13 -12.12 5.18
CA ASN A 137 -9.35 -11.85 3.77
C ASN A 137 -10.74 -11.28 3.57
N PRO A 138 -10.88 -10.03 3.10
CA PRO A 138 -12.19 -9.38 3.01
C PRO A 138 -13.09 -9.97 1.90
N CYS A 139 -12.57 -10.87 1.07
CA CYS A 139 -13.31 -11.45 -0.05
C CYS A 139 -13.76 -12.90 0.18
N ASP A 140 -13.06 -13.68 1.01
CA ASP A 140 -13.42 -15.09 1.27
C ASP A 140 -13.20 -15.61 2.71
N GLY A 141 -12.73 -14.76 3.63
CA GLY A 141 -12.60 -15.11 5.06
C GLY A 141 -11.44 -16.05 5.40
N VAL A 142 -10.47 -16.26 4.50
CA VAL A 142 -9.21 -16.94 4.84
C VAL A 142 -8.22 -15.98 5.50
N THR A 143 -7.16 -16.52 6.12
CA THR A 143 -6.12 -15.69 6.75
C THR A 143 -4.96 -15.42 5.80
N ASP A 144 -4.64 -14.16 5.56
CA ASP A 144 -3.49 -13.71 4.77
C ASP A 144 -2.33 -13.22 5.65
N TYR A 145 -1.18 -13.86 5.50
CA TYR A 145 0.10 -13.49 6.09
C TYR A 145 0.92 -12.71 5.08
N VAL A 146 0.70 -11.40 5.05
CA VAL A 146 1.54 -10.45 4.33
C VAL A 146 2.67 -10.01 5.26
N ASP A 147 3.90 -10.41 4.93
CA ASP A 147 5.09 -10.18 5.76
C ASP A 147 6.13 -9.31 5.03
N ILE A 148 6.64 -8.30 5.74
CA ILE A 148 7.78 -7.46 5.32
C ILE A 148 8.96 -7.79 6.23
N TYR A 149 10.01 -8.38 5.66
CA TYR A 149 11.15 -8.87 6.44
C TYR A 149 12.13 -7.77 6.77
N PHE A 150 12.83 -7.90 7.89
CA PHE A 150 13.97 -7.02 8.19
C PHE A 150 15.08 -7.21 7.14
N ARG A 151 15.96 -6.21 7.06
CA ARG A 151 17.12 -6.23 6.17
C ARG A 151 18.27 -7.02 6.76
#